data_AF-A0A561EMQ6-F1
#
_entry.id   AF-A0A561EMQ6-F1
#
_cell.length_a   1.000
_cell.length_b   1.000
_cell.length_c   1.000
_cell.angle_alpha   90.00
_cell.angle_beta   90.00
_cell.angle_gamma   90.00
#
_symmetry.space_group_name_H-M   'P 1'
#
loop_
_entity.id
_entity.type
_entity.pdbx_description
1 polymer ?
#
loop_
_entity_poly.entity_id
_entity_poly.type
_entity_poly.pdbx_seq_one_letter_code
_entity_poly.pdbx_strand_id
1 'polypeptide(L)' 'MSHQAQADTLTDDQREGRACLHCESTEAPLHPGETITTRVSVGVVRDTVTALCTPCLVTDR' A
#
# COMPACT_ATOMS: atom_id res chain seq x y z
N MET A 1 -18.15 2.81 -8.87
CA MET A 1 -17.58 3.75 -7.89
C MET A 1 -16.07 3.52 -7.88
N SER A 2 -15.31 4.59 -8.00
CA SER A 2 -13.94 4.63 -8.53
C SER A 2 -12.88 4.17 -7.51
N HIS A 3 -12.19 3.07 -7.78
CA HIS A 3 -11.10 2.54 -6.94
C HIS A 3 -9.74 3.28 -7.12
N GLN A 4 -9.76 4.56 -7.50
CA GLN A 4 -8.55 5.26 -7.99
C GLN A 4 -7.93 6.29 -7.05
N ALA A 5 -8.38 6.41 -5.80
CA ALA A 5 -7.94 7.49 -4.91
C ALA A 5 -6.91 7.11 -3.82
N GLN A 6 -6.47 5.86 -3.72
CA GLN A 6 -5.56 5.46 -2.62
C GLN A 6 -4.07 5.74 -2.91
N ALA A 7 -3.70 5.82 -4.18
CA ALA A 7 -2.31 5.92 -4.58
C ALA A 7 -1.63 7.26 -4.27
N ASP A 8 -2.39 8.36 -4.30
CA ASP A 8 -1.84 9.71 -4.09
C ASP A 8 -1.60 10.01 -2.61
N THR A 9 -2.09 9.15 -1.71
CA THR A 9 -2.07 9.38 -0.25
C THR A 9 -1.04 8.53 0.50
N LEU A 10 -0.34 7.60 -0.19
CA LEU A 10 0.66 6.75 0.46
C LEU A 10 1.88 7.55 0.92
N THR A 11 2.36 7.27 2.13
CA THR A 11 3.67 7.74 2.59
C THR A 11 4.80 7.01 1.83
N ASP A 12 6.01 7.57 1.84
CA ASP A 12 7.16 6.93 1.17
C ASP A 12 7.44 5.53 1.73
N ASP A 13 7.34 5.35 3.06
CA ASP A 13 7.50 4.05 3.71
C ASP A 13 6.46 3.01 3.26
N GLN A 14 5.21 3.41 3.03
CA GLN A 14 4.18 2.51 2.50
C GLN A 14 4.44 2.15 1.03
N ARG A 15 4.91 3.11 0.22
CA ARG A 15 5.27 2.84 -1.19
C ARG A 15 6.45 1.88 -1.32
N GLU A 16 7.34 1.89 -0.35
CA GLU A 16 8.51 1.00 -0.31
C GLU A 16 8.22 -0.30 0.44
N GLY A 17 6.98 -0.53 0.88
CA GLY A 17 6.58 -1.73 1.61
C GLY A 17 7.20 -1.86 3.00
N ARG A 18 7.74 -0.76 3.56
CA ARG A 18 8.35 -0.70 4.89
C ARG A 18 7.37 -0.38 6.01
N ALA A 19 6.16 0.08 5.67
CA ALA A 19 5.08 0.34 6.60
C ALA A 19 3.78 -0.32 6.15
N CYS A 20 2.95 -0.66 7.12
CA CYS A 20 1.62 -1.21 6.89
C CYS A 20 0.72 -0.20 6.17
N LEU A 21 -0.01 -0.67 5.16
CA LEU A 21 -0.97 0.13 4.41
C LEU A 21 -2.13 0.64 5.28
N HIS A 22 -2.51 -0.09 6.33
CA HIS A 22 -3.70 0.22 7.13
C HIS A 22 -3.42 1.07 8.37
N CYS A 23 -2.33 0.77 9.08
CA CYS A 23 -2.04 1.41 10.36
C CYS A 23 -0.69 2.14 10.41
N GLU A 24 0.02 2.23 9.28
CA GLU A 24 1.33 2.89 9.13
C GLU A 24 2.46 2.29 10.00
N SER A 25 2.19 1.19 10.71
CA SER A 25 3.21 0.53 11.53
C SER A 25 4.35 0.00 10.66
N THR A 26 5.58 0.26 11.11
CA THR A 26 6.82 -0.30 10.55
C THR A 26 7.28 -1.55 11.32
N GLU A 27 6.48 -2.01 12.29
CA GLU A 27 6.81 -3.19 13.10
C GLU A 27 6.64 -4.49 12.29
N ALA A 28 7.69 -5.29 12.28
CA ALA A 28 7.70 -6.59 11.62
C ALA A 28 6.86 -7.63 12.40
N PRO A 29 6.25 -8.63 11.73
CA PRO A 29 6.35 -8.91 10.30
C PRO A 29 5.39 -8.10 9.45
N LEU A 30 5.93 -7.56 8.34
CA LEU A 30 5.18 -6.99 7.22
C LEU A 30 5.11 -8.00 6.08
N HIS A 31 3.93 -8.16 5.51
CA HIS A 31 3.60 -9.12 4.48
C HIS A 31 3.21 -8.39 3.19
N PRO A 32 3.45 -8.97 2.00
CA PRO A 32 2.99 -8.37 0.76
C PRO A 32 1.46 -8.23 0.78
N GLY A 33 0.98 -7.03 0.46
CA GLY A 33 -0.43 -6.68 0.34
C GLY A 33 -0.86 -6.58 -1.12
N GLU A 34 -1.64 -5.55 -1.42
CA GLU A 34 -2.15 -5.30 -2.77
C GLU A 34 -1.14 -4.53 -3.62
N THR A 35 -1.25 -4.70 -4.95
CA THR A 35 -0.54 -3.86 -5.92
C THR A 35 -1.44 -2.69 -6.32
N ILE A 36 -0.99 -1.47 -6.05
CA ILE A 36 -1.69 -0.25 -6.40
C ILE A 36 -1.06 0.34 -7.67
N THR A 37 -1.86 0.48 -8.71
CA THR A 37 -1.49 1.09 -9.99
C THR A 37 -1.87 2.56 -10.02
N THR A 38 -0.89 3.44 -10.23
CA THR A 38 -1.07 4.89 -10.19
C THR A 38 -0.66 5.54 -11.50
N ARG A 39 -1.41 6.54 -11.97
CA ARG A 39 -0.99 7.37 -13.10
C ARG A 39 -0.26 8.60 -12.57
N VAL A 40 1.07 8.63 -12.72
CA VAL A 40 1.92 9.73 -12.20
C VAL A 40 2.07 10.89 -13.18
N SER A 41 1.89 10.64 -14.49
CA SER A 41 1.84 11.68 -15.52
C SER A 41 1.14 11.15 -16.78
N VAL A 42 0.97 12.00 -17.80
CA VAL A 42 0.36 11.61 -19.07
C VAL A 42 1.19 10.49 -19.71
N GLY A 43 0.61 9.29 -19.77
CA GLY A 43 1.26 8.11 -20.36
C GLY A 43 2.20 7.33 -19.43
N VAL A 44 2.40 7.76 -18.18
CA VAL A 44 3.26 7.05 -17.22
C VAL A 44 2.43 6.43 -16.10
N VAL A 45 2.55 5.11 -15.97
CA VAL A 45 1.89 4.29 -14.94
C VAL A 45 2.98 3.73 -14.02
N ARG A 46 2.73 3.78 -12.71
CA ARG A 46 3.59 3.23 -11.67
C ARG A 46 2.81 2.22 -10.83
N ASP A 47 3.32 1.00 -10.76
CA ASP A 47 2.81 -0.04 -9.87
C ASP A 47 3.60 -0.03 -8.56
N THR A 48 2.88 -0.10 -7.45
CA THR A 48 3.44 -0.09 -6.09
C THR A 48 2.91 -1.31 -5.34
N VAL A 49 3.81 -2.16 -4.86
CA VAL A 49 3.42 -3.29 -3.99
C VAL A 49 3.42 -2.78 -2.56
N THR A 50 2.25 -2.78 -1.93
CA THR A 50 2.08 -2.38 -0.54
C THR A 50 2.37 -3.54 0.41
N ALA A 51 2.47 -3.23 1.71
CA ALA A 51 2.60 -4.24 2.74
C ALA A 51 1.50 -4.13 3.81
N LEU A 52 1.13 -5.25 4.42
CA LEU A 52 0.21 -5.36 5.56
C LEU A 52 0.93 -5.92 6.78
N CYS A 53 0.64 -5.42 7.97
CA CYS A 53 1.17 -6.00 9.20
C CYS A 53 0.33 -7.20 9.64
N THR A 54 0.95 -8.10 10.42
CA THR A 54 0.29 -9.32 10.92
C THR A 54 -1.05 -9.06 11.63
N PRO A 55 -1.21 -8.02 12.47
CA PRO A 55 -2.51 -7.66 13.06
C PRO A 55 -3.62 -7.37 12.05
N CYS A 56 -3.31 -6.78 10.90
CA CYS A 56 -4.30 -6.48 9.87
C CYS A 56 -4.73 -7.74 9.10
N LEU A 57 -3.84 -8.71 8.93
CA LEU A 57 -4.17 -9.97 8.25
C LEU A 57 -5.14 -10.85 9.04
N VAL A 58 -5.12 -10.75 10.38
CA VAL A 58 -6.02 -11.56 11.24
C VAL A 58 -7.40 -10.94 11.41
N THR A 59 -7.56 -9.65 11.13
CA THR A 59 -8.83 -8.91 11.26
C THR A 59 -9.66 -8.91 9.99
N ASP A 60 -9.06 -9.20 8.83
CA ASP A 60 -9.73 -9.26 7.52
C ASP A 60 -10.35 -10.64 7.21
N ARG A 61 -10.80 -11.38 8.24
CA ARG A 61 -11.24 -12.79 8.12
C ARG A 61 -12.67 -13.04 8.56
#